data_AF-A0A433SZZ7-F1
#
_entry.id   AF-A0A433SZZ7-F1
#
_cell.length_a   1.000
_cell.length_b   1.000
_cell.length_c   1.000
_cell.angle_alpha   90.00
_cell.angle_beta   90.00
_cell.angle_gamma   90.00
#
_symmetry.space_group_name_H-M   'P 1'
#
loop_
_entity.id
_entity.type
_entity.pdbx_description
1 polymer ?
#
loop_
_entity_poly.entity_id
_entity_poly.type
_entity_poly.pdbx_seq_one_letter_code
_entity_poly.pdbx_strand_id
1 'polypeptide(L)'
;MAASGRSLTLLVFCVHALFSNSIPLTDDLTTIARQVFGDNTTQSLTARNVSSDNTTENLTARNVSSDNTTENLTARNVYAENTTESLTARNVYADNTTESLTARNVYADNTTENLTARNVYADNTTESLTARKVYADNTTESLTARNVYADNTTESLTARQVLENNTVGLGNLVSIGSQVSNDTDTESVTVTARPVLADSTETSHDAGVSYGILLDAGSSSTKLKIYRWSKPESGPSVPNVTLMPLDKSQRKFKPGLAELEGLDAIRTYLANILQVAQGLVPAAKHAGTPLFVLATAGFRLLGVSSAREGMQDVEQILLNSSVHPFRFSAGGASVLSGEEEAAYAWIAANYLLGFFTGNRPDSDSVGILEMGGGSTQIAFIPRDPLMAEEFQVIIGGKRYSLYAQSYLHFGLDAIRERLEGQVVSAAGCNTSTVNQPCMLTGDSEHITACGNLTVMLQGTGSPIECKRLFDELLASAPPENCFLEPCAIGSVFQPSVEGIDFYAISSFVYSLEAAGVVGRDGTLDLRRLFYQAQQYCSKNLSEYTERDRDFASANCMQALYTNELFTKPYGFQKTTNRIKVTNKIHGNDV
;
A
#
# COMPACT_ATOMS: atom_id res chain seq x y z
N MET A 1 -6.42 61.57 16.19
CA MET A 1 -6.92 61.18 17.53
C MET A 1 -7.60 59.84 17.35
N ALA A 2 -7.35 58.74 18.05
CA ALA A 2 -6.31 58.24 18.95
C ALA A 2 -6.61 56.70 18.97
N ALA A 3 -5.64 55.79 18.80
CA ALA A 3 -5.01 54.99 19.89
C ALA A 3 -6.00 54.59 21.01
N SER A 4 -6.13 53.36 21.54
CA SER A 4 -5.20 52.25 21.85
C SER A 4 -6.06 51.10 22.43
N GLY A 5 -5.69 49.81 22.40
CA GLY A 5 -4.81 49.20 23.41
C GLY A 5 -5.53 48.08 24.21
N ARG A 6 -4.79 46.99 24.48
CA ARG A 6 -5.20 45.65 24.94
C ARG A 6 -5.47 45.48 26.46
N SER A 7 -6.11 44.34 26.80
CA SER A 7 -5.71 43.34 27.84
C SER A 7 -6.44 43.28 29.21
N LEU A 8 -7.09 42.14 29.52
CA LEU A 8 -6.89 41.20 30.68
C LEU A 8 -8.14 40.26 30.83
N THR A 9 -8.13 38.93 30.67
CA THR A 9 -7.54 37.79 31.42
C THR A 9 -8.45 37.17 32.51
N LEU A 10 -8.82 35.88 32.28
CA LEU A 10 -9.11 34.75 33.22
C LEU A 10 -10.22 34.79 34.31
N LEU A 11 -10.77 33.57 34.54
CA LEU A 11 -11.72 33.07 35.56
C LEU A 11 -13.20 33.34 35.23
N VAL A 12 -14.01 32.35 34.82
CA VAL A 12 -14.36 31.14 35.59
C VAL A 12 -14.58 29.92 34.68
N PHE A 13 -13.80 28.87 34.95
CA PHE A 13 -13.95 27.48 34.47
C PHE A 13 -14.94 26.69 35.36
N CYS A 14 -15.44 25.57 34.80
CA CYS A 14 -16.06 24.41 35.49
C CYS A 14 -17.52 24.56 35.96
N VAL A 15 -18.46 24.00 35.19
CA VAL A 15 -19.13 22.70 35.44
C VAL A 15 -20.21 22.56 34.37
N HIS A 16 -19.89 21.93 33.22
CA HIS A 16 -20.81 21.11 32.42
C HIS A 16 -20.04 20.26 31.41
N ALA A 17 -18.97 19.62 31.90
CA ALA A 17 -18.43 18.42 31.29
C ALA A 17 -19.28 17.24 31.76
N LEU A 18 -20.33 16.85 31.03
CA LEU A 18 -20.98 15.54 31.24
C LEU A 18 -21.48 14.80 29.99
N PHE A 19 -21.23 15.27 28.76
CA PHE A 19 -21.18 14.45 27.52
C PHE A 19 -20.26 15.17 26.51
N SER A 20 -19.03 14.68 26.29
CA SER A 20 -17.86 15.53 25.94
C SER A 20 -17.22 15.25 24.56
N ASN A 21 -16.99 16.34 23.82
CA ASN A 21 -15.84 16.68 22.96
C ASN A 21 -15.81 16.27 21.47
N SER A 22 -16.48 17.08 20.64
CA SER A 22 -16.03 17.46 19.29
C SER A 22 -16.44 18.93 19.06
N ILE A 23 -15.49 19.84 18.85
CA ILE A 23 -15.75 21.26 18.54
C ILE A 23 -14.96 21.62 17.27
N PRO A 24 -15.60 22.07 16.16
CA PRO A 24 -14.91 22.66 15.02
C PRO A 24 -14.91 24.21 15.06
N LEU A 25 -13.73 24.77 14.71
CA LEU A 25 -13.40 26.08 14.07
C LEU A 25 -13.87 27.37 14.77
N THR A 26 -13.06 28.40 15.09
CA THR A 26 -11.79 28.97 14.55
C THR A 26 -11.06 29.82 15.62
N ASP A 27 -9.72 29.97 15.53
CA ASP A 27 -8.85 30.95 16.21
C ASP A 27 -8.86 30.99 17.76
N ASP A 28 -8.71 29.84 18.44
CA ASP A 28 -8.30 29.84 19.85
C ASP A 28 -6.79 29.58 19.98
N LEU A 29 -6.11 30.41 20.76
CA LEU A 29 -4.64 30.34 20.92
C LEU A 29 -4.21 29.01 21.60
N THR A 30 -5.10 28.31 22.30
CA THR A 30 -4.74 27.12 23.11
C THR A 30 -5.85 26.09 23.21
N THR A 31 -5.53 24.81 22.96
CA THR A 31 -6.46 23.67 23.02
C THR A 31 -6.00 22.60 24.02
N ILE A 32 -6.89 22.14 24.90
CA ILE A 32 -6.62 21.06 25.89
C ILE A 32 -7.65 19.94 25.72
N ALA A 33 -7.18 18.74 25.36
CA ALA A 33 -8.03 17.61 25.02
C ALA A 33 -7.58 16.29 25.70
N ARG A 34 -8.51 15.34 25.83
CA ARG A 34 -8.16 13.96 26.22
C ARG A 34 -7.80 13.11 25.01
N GLN A 35 -8.55 13.23 23.92
CA GLN A 35 -8.29 12.54 22.65
C GLN A 35 -8.43 13.56 21.54
N VAL A 36 -7.53 13.52 20.58
CA VAL A 36 -7.54 14.37 19.40
C VAL A 36 -7.68 13.43 18.21
N PHE A 37 -8.84 13.49 17.56
CA PHE A 37 -9.25 12.65 16.42
C PHE A 37 -9.48 13.47 15.15
N GLY A 38 -9.24 14.77 15.21
CA GLY A 38 -9.38 15.69 14.09
C GLY A 38 -8.21 16.67 14.10
N ASP A 39 -7.83 17.09 12.91
CA ASP A 39 -6.69 17.95 12.67
C ASP A 39 -6.93 19.34 13.27
N ASN A 40 -5.89 19.92 13.85
CA ASN A 40 -5.99 21.26 14.43
C ASN A 40 -4.83 22.13 13.96
N THR A 41 -5.15 23.38 13.64
CA THR A 41 -4.17 24.46 13.54
C THR A 41 -4.30 25.33 14.77
N THR A 42 -3.36 25.19 15.71
CA THR A 42 -3.42 25.91 17.00
C THR A 42 -2.05 26.44 17.36
N GLN A 43 -1.98 27.48 18.18
CA GLN A 43 -0.68 27.87 18.73
C GLN A 43 -0.16 26.80 19.70
N SER A 44 -1.06 26.20 20.50
CA SER A 44 -0.68 25.13 21.40
C SER A 44 -1.78 24.08 21.59
N LEU A 45 -1.35 22.82 21.56
CA LEU A 45 -2.19 21.63 21.73
C LEU A 45 -1.62 20.74 22.84
N THR A 46 -2.42 20.49 23.88
CA THR A 46 -2.10 19.53 24.95
C THR A 46 -3.09 18.39 24.96
N ALA A 47 -2.61 17.18 24.76
CA ALA A 47 -3.45 15.99 24.61
C ALA A 47 -2.90 14.76 25.34
N ARG A 48 -3.75 13.74 25.56
CA ARG A 48 -3.27 12.41 25.96
C ARG A 48 -2.89 11.59 24.74
N ASN A 49 -3.78 11.48 23.76
CA ASN A 49 -3.52 10.79 22.50
C ASN A 49 -3.83 11.74 21.33
N VAL A 50 -2.94 11.73 20.36
CA VAL A 50 -3.04 12.46 19.10
C VAL A 50 -3.04 11.42 18.00
N SER A 51 -4.17 11.31 17.32
CA SER A 51 -4.45 10.32 16.26
C SER A 51 -4.99 11.04 15.01
N SER A 52 -4.51 12.27 14.82
CA SER A 52 -4.83 13.19 13.74
C SER A 52 -3.61 14.09 13.51
N ASP A 53 -3.55 14.72 12.34
CA ASP A 53 -2.42 15.52 11.92
C ASP A 53 -2.63 16.96 12.39
N ASN A 54 -1.71 17.50 13.18
CA ASN A 54 -1.87 18.84 13.72
C ASN A 54 -0.73 19.73 13.25
N THR A 55 -1.07 20.96 12.88
CA THR A 55 -0.11 22.04 12.65
C THR A 55 -0.12 22.91 13.89
N THR A 56 0.90 22.81 14.74
CA THR A 56 0.87 23.48 16.05
C THR A 56 2.24 23.96 16.46
N GLU A 57 2.39 25.23 16.87
CA GLU A 57 3.70 25.70 17.37
C GLU A 57 4.18 24.81 18.53
N ASN A 58 3.31 24.49 19.49
CA ASN A 58 3.64 23.64 20.64
C ASN A 58 2.68 22.46 20.88
N LEU A 59 3.13 21.23 20.63
CA LEU A 59 2.38 19.99 20.85
C LEU A 59 2.93 19.19 22.03
N THR A 60 2.10 18.96 23.05
CA THR A 60 2.44 18.09 24.19
C THR A 60 1.47 16.92 24.28
N ALA A 61 1.99 15.70 24.14
CA ALA A 61 1.18 14.49 24.11
C ALA A 61 1.77 13.33 24.93
N ARG A 62 0.95 12.33 25.29
CA ARG A 62 1.49 11.03 25.75
C ARG A 62 1.83 10.15 24.55
N ASN A 63 0.90 10.01 23.60
CA ASN A 63 1.10 9.23 22.39
C ASN A 63 0.74 10.05 21.16
N VAL A 64 1.61 9.98 20.15
CA VAL A 64 1.44 10.60 18.83
C VAL A 64 1.47 9.47 17.82
N SER A 65 0.39 9.28 17.09
CA SER A 65 0.17 8.15 16.18
C SER A 65 -0.24 8.59 14.77
N SER A 66 -0.02 9.87 14.48
CA SER A 66 -0.30 10.54 13.21
C SER A 66 0.74 11.65 13.01
N ASP A 67 0.80 12.24 11.83
CA ASP A 67 1.91 13.07 11.38
C ASP A 67 1.65 14.52 11.75
N ASN A 68 2.49 15.10 12.60
CA ASN A 68 2.29 16.48 13.06
C ASN A 68 3.43 17.36 12.55
N THR A 69 3.05 18.58 12.17
CA THR A 69 4.00 19.65 11.85
C THR A 69 4.03 20.63 13.01
N THR A 70 5.13 20.68 13.75
CA THR A 70 5.21 21.47 14.98
C THR A 70 6.54 22.15 15.17
N GLU A 71 6.59 23.37 15.68
CA GLU A 71 7.89 23.92 16.11
C GLU A 71 8.46 23.05 17.25
N ASN A 72 7.64 22.74 18.26
CA ASN A 72 8.04 21.92 19.41
C ASN A 72 7.08 20.75 19.68
N LEU A 73 7.61 19.52 19.62
CA LEU A 73 6.91 18.29 19.98
C LEU A 73 7.50 17.65 21.24
N THR A 74 6.70 17.54 22.30
CA THR A 74 7.04 16.76 23.50
C THR A 74 6.09 15.58 23.67
N ALA A 75 6.63 14.35 23.58
CA ALA A 75 5.86 13.12 23.66
C ALA A 75 6.45 12.06 24.58
N ARG A 76 5.63 11.11 25.06
CA ARG A 76 6.19 9.86 25.62
C ARG A 76 6.56 8.89 24.48
N ASN A 77 5.64 8.67 23.54
CA ASN A 77 5.87 7.79 22.40
C ASN A 77 5.42 8.46 21.10
N VAL A 78 6.23 8.31 20.06
CA VAL A 78 5.98 8.78 18.70
C VAL A 78 5.98 7.58 17.78
N TYR A 79 4.87 7.36 17.09
CA TYR A 79 4.62 6.20 16.22
C TYR A 79 4.38 6.56 14.76
N ALA A 80 4.58 7.84 14.42
CA ALA A 80 4.25 8.43 13.13
C ALA A 80 5.29 9.50 12.78
N GLU A 81 5.29 9.98 11.55
CA GLU A 81 6.34 10.82 10.98
C GLU A 81 6.02 12.28 11.26
N ASN A 82 6.80 12.91 12.14
CA ASN A 82 6.58 14.31 12.50
C ASN A 82 7.69 15.17 11.89
N THR A 83 7.29 16.33 11.37
CA THR A 83 8.20 17.39 10.97
C THR A 83 8.24 18.41 12.08
N THR A 84 9.36 18.53 12.78
CA THR A 84 9.44 19.45 13.92
C THR A 84 10.81 20.07 14.11
N GLU A 85 10.88 21.37 14.42
CA GLU A 85 12.16 21.98 14.77
C GLU A 85 12.78 21.25 15.98
N SER A 86 11.98 20.93 17.00
CA SER A 86 12.45 20.25 18.22
C SER A 86 11.53 19.11 18.69
N LEU A 87 12.05 17.87 18.66
CA LEU A 87 11.41 16.68 19.17
C LEU A 87 12.05 16.18 20.47
N THR A 88 11.27 16.13 21.55
CA THR A 88 11.66 15.47 22.80
C THR A 88 10.73 14.29 23.10
N ALA A 89 11.29 13.07 23.10
CA ALA A 89 10.53 11.84 23.29
C ALA A 89 11.16 10.85 24.28
N ARG A 90 10.37 9.90 24.82
CA ARG A 90 10.97 8.71 25.45
C ARG A 90 11.32 7.68 24.37
N ASN A 91 10.40 7.39 23.46
CA ASN A 91 10.62 6.42 22.38
C ASN A 91 10.13 6.99 21.04
N VAL A 92 10.92 6.78 20.00
CA VAL A 92 10.61 7.15 18.62
C VAL A 92 10.61 5.88 17.76
N TYR A 93 9.49 5.61 17.09
CA TYR A 93 9.23 4.38 16.33
C TYR A 93 8.95 4.61 14.84
N ALA A 94 9.02 5.86 14.39
CA ALA A 94 8.81 6.27 13.00
C ALA A 94 9.84 7.35 12.63
N ASP A 95 9.96 7.62 11.35
CA ASP A 95 10.98 8.50 10.79
C ASP A 95 10.54 9.95 10.97
N ASN A 96 11.29 10.74 11.73
CA ASN A 96 10.99 12.15 11.94
C ASN A 96 12.05 13.00 11.26
N THR A 97 11.61 14.13 10.72
CA THR A 97 12.49 15.17 10.19
C THR A 97 12.55 16.30 11.19
N THR A 98 13.71 16.47 11.84
CA THR A 98 13.82 17.44 12.94
C THR A 98 15.12 18.21 12.97
N GLU A 99 15.13 19.50 13.32
CA GLU A 99 16.42 20.18 13.57
C GLU A 99 17.11 19.55 14.80
N SER A 100 16.35 19.24 15.86
CA SER A 100 16.87 18.58 17.07
C SER A 100 15.96 17.47 17.59
N LEU A 101 16.51 16.25 17.74
CA LEU A 101 15.85 15.10 18.36
C LEU A 101 16.55 14.66 19.65
N THR A 102 15.83 14.71 20.77
CA THR A 102 16.26 14.13 22.05
C THR A 102 15.36 12.97 22.46
N ALA A 103 15.93 11.76 22.56
CA ALA A 103 15.17 10.55 22.90
C ALA A 103 15.87 9.62 23.90
N ARG A 104 15.11 8.72 24.55
CA ARG A 104 15.73 7.57 25.24
C ARG A 104 16.05 6.46 24.24
N ASN A 105 15.12 6.11 23.35
CA ASN A 105 15.34 5.08 22.35
C ASN A 105 14.82 5.55 20.97
N VAL A 106 15.60 5.27 19.94
CA VAL A 106 15.26 5.53 18.53
C VAL A 106 15.28 4.22 17.77
N TYR A 107 14.16 3.87 17.16
CA TYR A 107 13.91 2.59 16.47
C TYR A 107 13.64 2.77 14.97
N ALA A 108 13.85 3.98 14.46
CA ALA A 108 13.45 4.40 13.12
C ALA A 108 14.49 5.39 12.55
N ASP A 109 14.46 5.61 11.25
CA ASP A 109 15.50 6.30 10.47
C ASP A 109 15.19 7.79 10.42
N ASN A 110 15.62 8.52 11.47
CA ASN A 110 15.33 9.94 11.57
C ASN A 110 16.37 10.76 10.80
N THR A 111 15.90 11.82 10.15
CA THR A 111 16.76 12.84 9.55
C THR A 111 16.79 14.02 10.48
N THR A 112 17.92 14.25 11.16
CA THR A 112 18.01 15.35 12.13
C THR A 112 19.37 16.00 12.19
N GLU A 113 19.46 17.33 12.28
CA GLU A 113 20.76 17.97 12.46
C GLU A 113 21.42 17.48 13.75
N ASN A 114 20.70 17.42 14.86
CA ASN A 114 21.23 17.00 16.16
C ASN A 114 20.42 15.87 16.82
N LEU A 115 21.00 14.67 16.89
CA LEU A 115 20.42 13.52 17.59
C LEU A 115 21.13 13.24 18.92
N THR A 116 20.40 13.35 20.04
CA THR A 116 20.84 12.88 21.36
C THR A 116 19.98 11.72 21.86
N ALA A 117 20.57 10.53 22.01
CA ALA A 117 19.84 9.33 22.41
C ALA A 117 20.54 8.48 23.49
N ARG A 118 19.80 7.64 24.23
CA ARG A 118 20.46 6.57 25.01
C ARG A 118 20.80 5.38 24.11
N ASN A 119 19.88 4.94 23.26
CA ASN A 119 20.11 3.84 22.32
C ASN A 119 19.54 4.19 20.94
N VAL A 120 20.29 3.86 19.89
CA VAL A 120 19.89 3.99 18.47
C VAL A 120 19.94 2.62 17.83
N TYR A 121 18.82 2.18 17.25
CA TYR A 121 18.63 0.85 16.67
C TYR A 121 18.36 0.87 15.16
N ALA A 122 18.48 2.03 14.54
CA ALA A 122 18.07 2.30 13.16
C ALA A 122 19.05 3.30 12.52
N ASP A 123 19.00 3.43 11.20
CA ASP A 123 19.98 4.12 10.37
C ASP A 123 19.61 5.61 10.26
N ASN A 124 20.11 6.42 11.18
CA ASN A 124 19.79 7.84 11.21
C ASN A 124 20.81 8.65 10.40
N THR A 125 20.33 9.70 9.75
CA THR A 125 21.17 10.68 9.03
C THR A 125 21.21 11.96 9.83
N THR A 126 22.40 12.31 10.36
CA THR A 126 22.52 13.44 11.28
C THR A 126 23.79 14.26 11.13
N GLU A 127 23.76 15.58 11.31
CA GLU A 127 25.02 16.33 11.42
C GLU A 127 25.80 15.88 12.67
N SER A 128 25.11 15.72 13.82
CA SER A 128 25.71 15.27 15.07
C SER A 128 24.88 14.20 15.78
N LEU A 129 25.47 13.03 16.03
CA LEU A 129 24.89 11.94 16.80
C LEU A 129 25.63 11.73 18.13
N THR A 130 24.96 11.99 19.25
CA THR A 130 25.43 11.66 20.60
C THR A 130 24.60 10.53 21.22
N ALA A 131 25.22 9.37 21.48
CA ALA A 131 24.52 8.19 22.00
C ALA A 131 25.25 7.43 23.12
N ARG A 132 24.53 6.66 23.95
CA ARG A 132 25.20 5.64 24.79
C ARG A 132 25.48 4.35 24.01
N LYS A 133 24.59 3.92 23.12
CA LYS A 133 24.77 2.73 22.27
C LYS A 133 24.19 2.95 20.87
N VAL A 134 24.92 2.51 19.85
CA VAL A 134 24.51 2.54 18.44
C VAL A 134 24.59 1.12 17.87
N TYR A 135 23.46 0.63 17.36
CA TYR A 135 23.29 -0.75 16.89
C TYR A 135 23.06 -0.87 15.38
N ALA A 136 23.11 0.25 14.66
CA ALA A 136 22.73 0.34 13.26
C ALA A 136 23.69 1.32 12.53
N ASP A 137 23.62 1.36 11.21
CA ASP A 137 24.60 1.97 10.31
C ASP A 137 24.24 3.44 10.07
N ASN A 138 24.58 4.31 11.02
CA ASN A 138 24.22 5.72 10.93
C ASN A 138 25.22 6.49 10.05
N THR A 139 24.70 7.48 9.33
CA THR A 139 25.51 8.42 8.55
C THR A 139 25.52 9.76 9.26
N THR A 140 26.68 10.20 9.75
CA THR A 140 26.75 11.45 10.52
C THR A 140 28.05 12.22 10.37
N GLU A 141 28.02 13.55 10.33
CA GLU A 141 29.28 14.32 10.33
C GLU A 141 30.09 14.06 11.61
N SER A 142 29.44 13.95 12.78
CA SER A 142 30.10 13.64 14.05
C SER A 142 29.34 12.62 14.91
N LEU A 143 29.93 11.45 15.12
CA LEU A 143 29.44 10.41 16.04
C LEU A 143 30.19 10.41 17.37
N THR A 144 29.51 10.74 18.47
CA THR A 144 30.01 10.52 19.84
C THR A 144 29.19 9.45 20.56
N ALA A 145 29.78 8.28 20.83
CA ALA A 145 29.07 7.18 21.47
C ALA A 145 29.85 6.51 22.62
N ARG A 146 29.18 5.83 23.57
CA ARG A 146 29.93 4.93 24.48
C ARG A 146 30.30 3.62 23.75
N ASN A 147 29.34 2.98 23.09
CA ASN A 147 29.56 1.73 22.36
C ASN A 147 28.90 1.79 20.97
N VAL A 148 29.60 1.31 19.94
CA VAL A 148 29.11 1.18 18.56
C VAL A 148 29.23 -0.29 18.12
N TYR A 149 28.12 -0.86 17.64
CA TYR A 149 27.98 -2.28 17.29
C TYR A 149 27.76 -2.52 15.79
N ALA A 150 27.86 -1.47 14.97
CA ALA A 150 27.43 -1.46 13.56
C ALA A 150 28.36 -0.56 12.72
N ASP A 151 28.27 -0.63 11.39
CA ASP A 151 29.18 -0.01 10.42
C ASP A 151 28.75 1.43 10.10
N ASN A 152 29.07 2.37 10.99
CA ASN A 152 28.67 3.78 10.81
C ASN A 152 29.64 4.51 9.87
N THR A 153 29.09 5.44 9.09
CA THR A 153 29.85 6.34 8.21
C THR A 153 29.85 7.72 8.84
N THR A 154 31.04 8.21 9.23
CA THR A 154 31.15 9.52 9.87
C THR A 154 32.38 10.31 9.48
N GLU A 155 32.33 11.64 9.57
CA GLU A 155 33.55 12.45 9.40
C GLU A 155 34.42 12.41 10.68
N SER A 156 33.82 12.15 11.85
CA SER A 156 34.50 12.06 13.15
C SER A 156 33.81 11.08 14.10
N LEU A 157 34.54 10.04 14.55
CA LEU A 157 34.05 9.05 15.52
C LEU A 157 34.79 9.15 16.87
N THR A 158 34.06 9.46 17.94
CA THR A 158 34.54 9.36 19.33
C THR A 158 33.75 8.28 20.07
N ALA A 159 34.36 7.11 20.32
CA ALA A 159 33.73 6.04 21.09
C ALA A 159 34.64 5.31 22.09
N ARG A 160 34.05 4.77 23.18
CA ARG A 160 34.80 3.92 24.13
C ARG A 160 35.02 2.51 23.60
N GLN A 161 34.07 1.96 22.83
CA GLN A 161 34.14 0.62 22.22
C GLN A 161 33.47 0.63 20.84
N VAL A 162 34.11 -0.01 19.85
CA VAL A 162 33.62 -0.21 18.48
C VAL A 162 33.84 -1.68 18.13
N LEU A 163 32.80 -2.39 17.67
CA LEU A 163 32.82 -3.84 17.45
C LEU A 163 32.74 -4.27 15.98
N GLU A 164 32.49 -3.31 15.07
CA GLU A 164 32.38 -3.53 13.62
C GLU A 164 33.17 -2.43 12.86
N ASN A 165 33.31 -2.54 11.53
CA ASN A 165 34.19 -1.72 10.71
C ASN A 165 33.58 -0.35 10.36
N ASN A 166 33.91 0.67 11.15
CA ASN A 166 33.39 2.03 10.96
C ASN A 166 34.29 2.86 10.02
N THR A 167 33.66 3.62 9.11
CA THR A 167 34.35 4.45 8.12
C THR A 167 34.44 5.89 8.62
N VAL A 168 35.66 6.40 8.81
CA VAL A 168 35.90 7.77 9.31
C VAL A 168 36.65 8.61 8.27
N GLY A 169 35.98 9.61 7.67
CA GLY A 169 36.54 10.50 6.64
C GLY A 169 36.96 9.79 5.33
N LEU A 170 37.64 10.51 4.42
CA LEU A 170 38.13 10.00 3.11
C LEU A 170 39.15 8.85 3.26
N GLY A 171 38.68 7.62 3.51
CA GLY A 171 39.36 6.36 3.19
C GLY A 171 39.96 5.52 4.32
N ASN A 172 39.78 5.85 5.61
CA ASN A 172 40.38 5.06 6.69
C ASN A 172 39.35 4.27 7.50
N LEU A 173 39.42 2.94 7.39
CA LEU A 173 38.72 1.97 8.24
C LEU A 173 39.38 1.91 9.62
N VAL A 174 38.63 2.19 10.68
CA VAL A 174 39.09 1.95 12.05
C VAL A 174 38.64 0.56 12.48
N SER A 175 39.50 -0.44 12.25
CA SER A 175 39.35 -1.78 12.85
C SER A 175 40.38 -1.93 13.97
N ILE A 176 39.91 -1.95 15.22
CA ILE A 176 40.76 -2.30 16.38
C ILE A 176 40.17 -3.55 17.03
N GLY A 177 40.76 -4.70 16.71
CA GLY A 177 40.46 -5.99 17.31
C GLY A 177 41.17 -7.19 16.66
N SER A 178 42.50 -7.14 16.51
CA SER A 178 43.32 -8.27 16.05
C SER A 178 43.45 -9.39 17.09
N GLN A 179 43.39 -10.67 16.67
CA GLN A 179 44.44 -11.72 16.76
C GLN A 179 43.94 -13.01 16.04
N VAL A 180 44.39 -13.33 14.81
CA VAL A 180 45.54 -14.19 14.39
C VAL A 180 45.23 -15.71 14.24
N SER A 181 45.19 -16.17 12.97
CA SER A 181 45.59 -17.44 12.29
C SER A 181 45.50 -18.81 13.00
N ASN A 182 45.19 -19.96 12.37
CA ASN A 182 45.80 -20.55 11.15
C ASN A 182 45.07 -21.86 10.71
N ASP A 183 45.05 -22.08 9.39
CA ASP A 183 45.22 -23.34 8.62
C ASP A 183 44.24 -24.54 8.54
N THR A 184 44.05 -24.95 7.27
CA THR A 184 43.83 -26.27 6.62
C THR A 184 42.56 -27.13 6.77
N ASP A 185 42.05 -27.49 5.58
CA ASP A 185 41.67 -28.83 5.05
C ASP A 185 40.19 -29.29 4.92
N THR A 186 39.95 -29.86 3.72
CA THR A 186 38.92 -30.85 3.25
C THR A 186 37.44 -30.42 3.23
N GLU A 187 36.56 -30.82 2.30
CA GLU A 187 36.56 -31.73 1.15
C GLU A 187 35.36 -31.39 0.24
N SER A 188 35.43 -31.81 -1.02
CA SER A 188 34.46 -31.58 -2.10
C SER A 188 33.14 -32.37 -1.99
N VAL A 189 32.02 -31.76 -2.34
CA VAL A 189 30.85 -32.46 -2.93
C VAL A 189 30.35 -31.65 -4.15
N THR A 190 30.44 -32.26 -5.32
CA THR A 190 29.96 -31.72 -6.61
C THR A 190 28.51 -32.14 -6.86
N VAL A 191 27.63 -31.18 -7.14
CA VAL A 191 26.35 -31.42 -7.82
C VAL A 191 26.39 -30.72 -9.16
N THR A 192 26.42 -31.52 -10.23
CA THR A 192 26.47 -31.05 -11.61
C THR A 192 25.09 -30.55 -12.07
N ALA A 193 24.94 -29.23 -12.25
CA ALA A 193 23.91 -28.65 -13.10
C ALA A 193 24.58 -28.16 -14.40
N ARG A 194 24.09 -28.63 -15.56
CA ARG A 194 24.61 -28.26 -16.88
C ARG A 194 24.38 -26.76 -17.11
N PRO A 195 25.41 -25.96 -17.47
CA PRO A 195 25.20 -24.60 -17.91
C PRO A 195 24.61 -24.62 -19.32
N VAL A 196 23.42 -24.02 -19.48
CA VAL A 196 22.99 -23.51 -20.78
C VAL A 196 23.88 -22.29 -21.04
N LEU A 197 24.73 -22.39 -22.06
CA LEU A 197 25.60 -21.30 -22.50
C LEU A 197 24.73 -20.08 -22.84
N ALA A 198 24.82 -19.04 -22.01
CA ALA A 198 24.34 -17.71 -22.36
C ALA A 198 25.31 -17.13 -23.39
N ASP A 199 24.80 -16.87 -24.59
CA ASP A 199 25.52 -16.20 -25.67
C ASP A 199 25.91 -14.79 -25.21
N SER A 200 27.21 -14.61 -24.96
CA SER A 200 27.82 -13.35 -24.52
C SER A 200 28.16 -12.48 -25.74
N THR A 201 27.15 -12.13 -26.54
CA THR A 201 27.29 -11.13 -27.58
C THR A 201 26.37 -9.94 -27.27
N GLU A 202 26.96 -8.87 -26.74
CA GLU A 202 26.33 -7.55 -26.77
C GLU A 202 26.10 -7.20 -28.25
N THR A 203 24.89 -7.45 -28.74
CA THR A 203 24.44 -6.78 -29.95
C THR A 203 24.42 -5.29 -29.63
N SER A 204 24.95 -4.46 -30.53
CA SER A 204 25.06 -2.99 -30.44
C SER A 204 23.75 -2.24 -30.20
N HIS A 205 22.64 -2.94 -29.98
CA HIS A 205 21.31 -2.42 -29.71
C HIS A 205 20.98 -2.21 -28.21
N ASP A 206 21.77 -2.74 -27.24
CA ASP A 206 21.41 -2.70 -25.80
C ASP A 206 22.23 -1.69 -24.95
N ALA A 207 23.17 -0.95 -25.56
CA ALA A 207 24.09 -0.06 -24.85
C ALA A 207 23.38 1.10 -24.09
N GLY A 208 22.14 1.44 -24.46
CA GLY A 208 21.36 2.54 -23.87
C GLY A 208 20.09 2.13 -23.10
N VAL A 209 19.83 0.83 -22.94
CA VAL A 209 18.62 0.30 -22.30
C VAL A 209 18.88 0.02 -20.82
N SER A 210 17.94 0.44 -19.98
CA SER A 210 17.85 0.14 -18.56
C SER A 210 16.66 -0.80 -18.31
N TYR A 211 16.74 -1.55 -17.21
CA TYR A 211 15.72 -2.50 -16.78
C TYR A 211 15.29 -2.19 -15.35
N GLY A 212 14.12 -2.67 -14.94
CA GLY A 212 13.63 -2.62 -13.56
C GLY A 212 12.70 -3.80 -13.29
N ILE A 213 12.76 -4.35 -12.08
CA ILE A 213 11.98 -5.52 -11.69
C ILE A 213 11.00 -5.11 -10.58
N LEU A 214 9.74 -5.49 -10.74
CA LEU A 214 8.70 -5.36 -9.73
C LEU A 214 8.09 -6.73 -9.45
N LEU A 215 8.06 -7.11 -8.18
CA LEU A 215 7.27 -8.23 -7.66
C LEU A 215 5.98 -7.66 -7.07
N ASP A 216 4.87 -7.79 -7.80
CA ASP A 216 3.52 -7.48 -7.34
C ASP A 216 3.05 -8.62 -6.44
N ALA A 217 3.20 -8.46 -5.12
CA ALA A 217 2.87 -9.44 -4.09
C ALA A 217 1.38 -9.33 -3.69
N GLY A 218 0.52 -9.80 -4.60
CA GLY A 218 -0.92 -9.88 -4.40
C GLY A 218 -1.36 -10.98 -3.43
N SER A 219 -2.62 -10.94 -2.99
CA SER A 219 -3.18 -11.87 -2.01
C SER A 219 -3.10 -13.34 -2.42
N SER A 220 -3.31 -13.66 -3.69
CA SER A 220 -3.39 -15.05 -4.19
C SER A 220 -2.17 -15.51 -5.01
N SER A 221 -1.23 -14.61 -5.28
CA SER A 221 -0.04 -14.87 -6.08
C SER A 221 0.90 -13.67 -6.10
N THR A 222 2.20 -13.93 -6.25
CA THR A 222 3.17 -12.90 -6.62
C THR A 222 3.39 -12.88 -8.13
N LYS A 223 3.38 -11.70 -8.75
CA LYS A 223 3.62 -11.53 -10.19
C LYS A 223 4.96 -10.84 -10.45
N LEU A 224 5.78 -11.46 -11.30
CA LEU A 224 7.02 -10.86 -11.80
C LEU A 224 6.69 -9.93 -12.98
N LYS A 225 7.07 -8.65 -12.85
CA LYS A 225 7.04 -7.66 -13.93
C LYS A 225 8.47 -7.17 -14.17
N ILE A 226 8.92 -7.21 -15.44
CA ILE A 226 10.22 -6.67 -15.85
C ILE A 226 9.95 -5.54 -16.84
N TYR A 227 10.35 -4.33 -16.46
CA TYR A 227 10.25 -3.14 -17.30
C TYR A 227 11.59 -2.85 -17.95
N ARG A 228 11.55 -2.25 -19.15
CA ARG A 228 12.73 -1.70 -19.82
C ARG A 228 12.44 -0.32 -20.38
N TRP A 229 13.45 0.54 -20.42
CA TRP A 229 13.36 1.88 -21.00
C TRP A 229 14.72 2.35 -21.49
N SER A 230 14.72 3.29 -22.42
CA SER A 230 15.93 4.02 -22.81
C SER A 230 16.03 5.33 -22.05
N LYS A 231 17.24 5.79 -21.76
CA LYS A 231 17.44 7.12 -21.15
C LYS A 231 16.88 8.21 -22.08
N PRO A 232 16.09 9.18 -21.58
CA PRO A 232 15.62 10.29 -22.41
C PRO A 232 16.79 11.10 -22.99
N GLU A 233 16.66 11.57 -24.23
CA GLU A 233 17.70 12.35 -24.91
C GLU A 233 17.88 13.77 -24.32
N SER A 234 16.85 14.34 -23.69
CA SER A 234 16.94 15.66 -23.02
C SER A 234 15.82 15.92 -22.00
N GLY A 235 16.17 16.50 -20.85
CA GLY A 235 15.25 17.11 -19.86
C GLY A 235 14.43 16.13 -19.00
N PRO A 236 13.78 16.62 -17.92
CA PRO A 236 12.83 15.84 -17.14
C PRO A 236 11.59 15.56 -18.01
N SER A 237 11.57 14.38 -18.62
CA SER A 237 10.42 13.86 -19.37
C SER A 237 10.03 12.50 -18.78
N VAL A 238 8.75 12.16 -18.88
CA VAL A 238 8.28 10.84 -18.47
C VAL A 238 8.95 9.81 -19.38
N PRO A 239 9.73 8.85 -18.83
CA PRO A 239 10.47 7.91 -19.65
C PRO A 239 9.52 6.99 -20.44
N ASN A 240 9.92 6.60 -21.65
CA ASN A 240 9.20 5.58 -22.40
C ASN A 240 9.56 4.18 -21.85
N VAL A 241 8.83 3.78 -20.81
CA VAL A 241 8.87 2.47 -20.18
C VAL A 241 7.98 1.49 -20.92
N THR A 242 8.54 0.30 -21.19
CA THR A 242 7.84 -0.84 -21.80
C THR A 242 7.91 -2.05 -20.87
N LEU A 243 6.77 -2.71 -20.65
CA LEU A 243 6.72 -4.00 -19.95
C LEU A 243 7.23 -5.11 -20.88
N MET A 244 8.17 -5.93 -20.41
CA MET A 244 8.63 -7.09 -21.16
C MET A 244 7.54 -8.18 -21.18
N PRO A 245 7.25 -8.78 -22.35
CA PRO A 245 6.30 -9.88 -22.43
C PRO A 245 6.90 -11.14 -21.78
N LEU A 246 6.21 -11.68 -20.79
CA LEU A 246 6.61 -12.91 -20.08
C LEU A 246 5.56 -14.01 -20.28
N ASP A 247 6.01 -15.26 -20.41
CA ASP A 247 5.10 -16.41 -20.42
C ASP A 247 4.40 -16.57 -19.06
N LYS A 248 3.24 -17.22 -19.04
CA LYS A 248 2.45 -17.41 -17.81
C LYS A 248 3.26 -18.08 -16.68
N SER A 249 4.09 -19.05 -17.01
CA SER A 249 4.97 -19.76 -16.06
C SER A 249 6.12 -18.89 -15.53
N GLN A 250 6.51 -17.85 -16.27
CA GLN A 250 7.56 -16.90 -15.87
C GLN A 250 6.97 -15.72 -15.08
N ARG A 251 5.67 -15.44 -15.24
CA ARG A 251 5.03 -14.22 -14.74
C ARG A 251 4.32 -14.38 -13.40
N LYS A 252 3.74 -15.53 -13.07
CA LYS A 252 2.83 -15.69 -11.92
C LYS A 252 3.22 -16.88 -11.04
N PHE A 253 3.41 -16.62 -9.76
CA PHE A 253 3.88 -17.59 -8.77
C PHE A 253 2.83 -17.74 -7.66
N LYS A 254 2.59 -18.97 -7.21
CA LYS A 254 1.62 -19.32 -6.17
C LYS A 254 2.32 -20.13 -5.07
N PRO A 255 1.89 -20.03 -3.79
CA PRO A 255 0.81 -19.19 -3.25
C PRO A 255 1.15 -17.69 -3.25
N GLY A 256 0.28 -16.83 -2.71
CA GLY A 256 0.65 -15.44 -2.42
C GLY A 256 1.77 -15.35 -1.39
N LEU A 257 2.60 -14.30 -1.45
CA LEU A 257 3.74 -14.13 -0.53
C LEU A 257 3.29 -14.05 0.94
N ALA A 258 2.10 -13.49 1.22
CA ALA A 258 1.51 -13.38 2.55
C ALA A 258 1.11 -14.72 3.18
N GLU A 259 0.98 -15.78 2.37
CA GLU A 259 0.61 -17.12 2.83
C GLU A 259 1.82 -17.95 3.28
N LEU A 260 3.04 -17.43 3.09
CA LEU A 260 4.27 -18.13 3.44
C LEU A 260 4.64 -17.85 4.90
N GLU A 261 5.05 -18.90 5.61
CA GLU A 261 5.52 -18.82 6.98
C GLU A 261 7.01 -19.20 7.06
N GLY A 262 7.81 -18.32 7.68
CA GLY A 262 9.21 -18.56 7.98
C GLY A 262 10.21 -18.19 6.88
N LEU A 263 11.37 -17.73 7.30
CA LEU A 263 12.45 -17.21 6.47
C LEU A 263 12.87 -18.14 5.31
N ASP A 264 12.98 -19.44 5.53
CA ASP A 264 13.45 -20.38 4.50
C ASP A 264 12.43 -20.58 3.36
N ALA A 265 11.14 -20.57 3.70
CA ALA A 265 10.06 -20.67 2.71
C ALA A 265 10.00 -19.40 1.84
N ILE A 266 10.06 -18.23 2.48
CA ILE A 266 10.11 -16.93 1.81
C ILE A 266 11.37 -16.83 0.92
N ARG A 267 12.53 -17.22 1.44
CA ARG A 267 13.81 -17.19 0.70
C ARG A 267 13.74 -18.06 -0.55
N THR A 268 13.29 -19.30 -0.40
CA THR A 268 13.17 -20.23 -1.53
C THR A 268 12.19 -19.70 -2.57
N TYR A 269 11.06 -19.17 -2.12
CA TYR A 269 10.04 -18.60 -3.00
C TYR A 269 10.57 -17.42 -3.82
N LEU A 270 11.21 -16.44 -3.16
CA LEU A 270 11.79 -15.27 -3.83
C LEU A 270 12.96 -15.66 -4.75
N ALA A 271 13.85 -16.56 -4.31
CA ALA A 271 14.96 -17.03 -5.13
C ALA A 271 14.49 -17.67 -6.45
N ASN A 272 13.42 -18.46 -6.42
CA ASN A 272 12.84 -19.05 -7.64
C ASN A 272 12.33 -17.98 -8.61
N ILE A 273 11.68 -16.93 -8.12
CA ILE A 273 11.20 -15.82 -8.95
C ILE A 273 12.38 -15.05 -9.56
N LEU A 274 13.38 -14.75 -8.74
CA LEU A 274 14.53 -13.95 -9.13
C LEU A 274 15.48 -14.71 -10.07
N GLN A 275 15.53 -16.03 -9.98
CA GLN A 275 16.23 -16.87 -10.97
C GLN A 275 15.60 -16.74 -12.35
N VAL A 276 14.26 -16.68 -12.44
CA VAL A 276 13.57 -16.42 -13.72
C VAL A 276 13.94 -15.04 -14.24
N ALA A 277 13.90 -14.01 -13.39
CA ALA A 277 14.30 -12.65 -13.78
C ALA A 277 15.77 -12.59 -14.24
N GLN A 278 16.68 -13.32 -13.57
CA GLN A 278 18.10 -13.40 -13.91
C GLN A 278 18.34 -13.98 -15.31
N GLY A 279 17.51 -14.95 -15.73
CA GLY A 279 17.56 -15.51 -17.08
C GLY A 279 16.99 -14.58 -18.17
N LEU A 280 16.20 -13.57 -17.79
CA LEU A 280 15.52 -12.66 -18.71
C LEU A 280 16.22 -11.30 -18.87
N VAL A 281 16.86 -10.80 -17.82
CA VAL A 281 17.63 -9.56 -17.85
C VAL A 281 19.07 -9.87 -18.30
N PRO A 282 19.67 -9.09 -19.22
CA PRO A 282 21.07 -9.30 -19.63
C PRO A 282 22.04 -9.22 -18.44
N ALA A 283 23.03 -10.13 -18.39
CA ALA A 283 23.96 -10.24 -17.26
C ALA A 283 24.70 -8.93 -16.94
N ALA A 284 25.13 -8.20 -17.97
CA ALA A 284 25.79 -6.90 -17.82
C ALA A 284 24.90 -5.82 -17.17
N LYS A 285 23.58 -6.03 -17.12
CA LYS A 285 22.59 -5.08 -16.59
C LYS A 285 22.12 -5.44 -15.18
N HIS A 286 22.43 -6.63 -14.66
CA HIS A 286 21.92 -7.11 -13.36
C HIS A 286 22.19 -6.12 -12.22
N ALA A 287 23.45 -5.74 -12.02
CA ALA A 287 23.85 -4.84 -10.94
C ALA A 287 23.22 -3.43 -11.02
N GLY A 288 22.77 -3.00 -12.21
CA GLY A 288 22.10 -1.72 -12.42
C GLY A 288 20.57 -1.79 -12.37
N THR A 289 19.99 -2.99 -12.35
CA THR A 289 18.54 -3.21 -12.42
C THR A 289 17.94 -3.14 -11.02
N PRO A 290 17.15 -2.10 -10.67
CA PRO A 290 16.46 -2.05 -9.39
C PRO A 290 15.42 -3.16 -9.28
N LEU A 291 15.30 -3.71 -8.08
CA LEU A 291 14.29 -4.68 -7.68
C LEU A 291 13.37 -4.05 -6.62
N PHE A 292 12.06 -4.17 -6.83
CA PHE A 292 11.03 -3.74 -5.88
C PHE A 292 10.08 -4.90 -5.57
N VAL A 293 9.59 -4.96 -4.33
CA VAL A 293 8.50 -5.85 -3.91
C VAL A 293 7.39 -4.99 -3.32
N LEU A 294 6.25 -4.92 -4.00
CA LEU A 294 5.11 -4.14 -3.52
C LEU A 294 3.97 -5.10 -3.19
N ALA A 295 3.67 -5.21 -1.90
CA ALA A 295 2.59 -6.04 -1.39
C ALA A 295 1.29 -5.25 -1.29
N THR A 296 0.15 -5.90 -1.55
CA THR A 296 -1.18 -5.24 -1.56
C THR A 296 -2.06 -5.75 -0.41
N ALA A 297 -3.37 -5.88 -0.64
CA ALA A 297 -4.35 -6.24 0.38
C ALA A 297 -4.03 -7.54 1.15
N GLY A 298 -3.35 -8.52 0.54
CA GLY A 298 -2.98 -9.77 1.20
C GLY A 298 -2.15 -9.55 2.47
N PHE A 299 -1.16 -8.66 2.41
CA PHE A 299 -0.37 -8.29 3.60
C PHE A 299 -1.17 -7.39 4.55
N ARG A 300 -1.98 -6.46 4.03
CA ARG A 300 -2.85 -5.60 4.88
C ARG A 300 -3.78 -6.42 5.77
N LEU A 301 -4.25 -7.57 5.29
CA LEU A 301 -5.14 -8.49 6.01
C LEU A 301 -4.45 -9.30 7.12
N LEU A 302 -3.12 -9.46 7.10
CA LEU A 302 -2.37 -10.14 8.17
C LEU A 302 -2.36 -9.36 9.50
N GLY A 303 -2.73 -8.07 9.44
CA GLY A 303 -2.57 -7.13 10.54
C GLY A 303 -1.15 -6.57 10.63
N VAL A 304 -1.02 -5.40 11.24
CA VAL A 304 0.19 -4.57 11.20
C VAL A 304 1.46 -5.32 11.66
N SER A 305 1.36 -6.10 12.74
CA SER A 305 2.53 -6.81 13.29
C SER A 305 3.06 -7.88 12.34
N SER A 306 2.19 -8.77 11.86
CA SER A 306 2.57 -9.87 10.98
C SER A 306 2.96 -9.38 9.59
N ALA A 307 2.31 -8.33 9.08
CA ALA A 307 2.70 -7.72 7.81
C ALA A 307 4.11 -7.13 7.88
N ARG A 308 4.44 -6.44 8.97
CA ARG A 308 5.78 -5.88 9.21
C ARG A 308 6.84 -6.96 9.35
N GLU A 309 6.57 -8.01 10.14
CA GLU A 309 7.50 -9.13 10.31
C GLU A 309 7.78 -9.82 8.96
N GLY A 310 6.74 -10.11 8.18
CA GLY A 310 6.89 -10.69 6.85
C GLY A 310 7.65 -9.79 5.87
N MET A 311 7.47 -8.47 5.92
CA MET A 311 8.24 -7.54 5.08
C MET A 311 9.70 -7.44 5.54
N GLN A 312 9.98 -7.48 6.84
CA GLN A 312 11.35 -7.51 7.37
C GLN A 312 12.10 -8.76 6.91
N ASP A 313 11.43 -9.92 6.92
CA ASP A 313 11.97 -11.17 6.38
C ASP A 313 12.29 -11.04 4.89
N VAL A 314 11.38 -10.45 4.09
CA VAL A 314 11.58 -10.18 2.66
C VAL A 314 12.77 -9.26 2.44
N GLU A 315 12.86 -8.13 3.15
CA GLU A 315 13.98 -7.20 3.03
C GLU A 315 15.31 -7.86 3.40
N GLN A 316 15.36 -8.59 4.51
CA GLN A 316 16.56 -9.30 4.95
C GLN A 316 17.06 -10.28 3.87
N ILE A 317 16.14 -10.97 3.19
CA ILE A 317 16.46 -11.90 2.11
C ILE A 317 17.01 -11.16 0.89
N LEU A 318 16.39 -10.05 0.50
CA LEU A 318 16.73 -9.32 -0.73
C LEU A 318 17.94 -8.40 -0.58
N LEU A 319 18.29 -7.98 0.64
CA LEU A 319 19.56 -7.29 0.92
C LEU A 319 20.77 -8.22 0.75
N ASN A 320 20.58 -9.53 0.87
CA ASN A 320 21.65 -10.50 0.66
C ASN A 320 21.90 -10.75 -0.83
N SER A 321 22.95 -10.12 -1.37
CA SER A 321 23.39 -10.27 -2.76
C SER A 321 23.74 -11.70 -3.20
N SER A 322 23.87 -12.65 -2.27
CA SER A 322 24.02 -14.08 -2.60
C SER A 322 22.72 -14.71 -3.12
N VAL A 323 21.55 -14.09 -2.87
CA VAL A 323 20.24 -14.57 -3.30
C VAL A 323 19.93 -14.15 -4.75
N HIS A 324 20.41 -12.98 -5.18
CA HIS A 324 20.20 -12.45 -6.52
C HIS A 324 21.24 -11.40 -6.94
N PRO A 325 21.47 -11.19 -8.24
CA PRO A 325 22.44 -10.21 -8.74
C PRO A 325 21.88 -8.78 -8.94
N PHE A 326 20.59 -8.56 -8.65
CA PHE A 326 19.91 -7.27 -8.85
C PHE A 326 20.16 -6.25 -7.75
N ARG A 327 19.95 -4.97 -8.05
CA ARG A 327 20.08 -3.88 -7.08
C ARG A 327 18.83 -3.79 -6.22
N PHE A 328 18.93 -4.23 -4.97
CA PHE A 328 17.92 -4.00 -3.95
C PHE A 328 18.43 -2.95 -2.94
N SER A 329 17.52 -2.19 -2.34
CA SER A 329 17.83 -1.18 -1.33
C SER A 329 16.80 -1.29 -0.21
N ALA A 330 17.16 -0.93 1.02
CA ALA A 330 16.20 -0.85 2.12
C ALA A 330 15.03 0.06 1.74
N GLY A 331 13.80 -0.31 2.11
CA GLY A 331 12.56 0.32 1.63
C GLY A 331 12.14 -0.12 0.22
N GLY A 332 12.91 -0.98 -0.44
CA GLY A 332 12.57 -1.58 -1.73
C GLY A 332 11.48 -2.66 -1.64
N ALA A 333 11.13 -3.10 -0.43
CA ALA A 333 9.97 -3.94 -0.17
C ALA A 333 9.02 -3.25 0.80
N SER A 334 7.76 -3.09 0.41
CA SER A 334 6.77 -2.40 1.23
C SER A 334 5.35 -2.92 1.00
N VAL A 335 4.46 -2.64 1.95
CA VAL A 335 3.01 -2.85 1.79
C VAL A 335 2.41 -1.54 1.33
N LEU A 336 1.82 -1.54 0.14
CA LEU A 336 1.10 -0.37 -0.38
C LEU A 336 -0.14 -0.10 0.47
N SER A 337 -0.35 1.18 0.78
CA SER A 337 -1.68 1.67 1.14
C SER A 337 -2.64 1.40 -0.02
N GLY A 338 -3.94 1.43 0.29
CA GLY A 338 -4.93 1.18 -0.75
C GLY A 338 -5.02 2.33 -1.76
N GLU A 339 -4.73 3.54 -1.30
CA GLU A 339 -4.75 4.78 -2.05
C GLU A 339 -3.55 4.83 -3.01
N GLU A 340 -2.37 4.37 -2.58
CA GLU A 340 -1.21 4.17 -3.47
C GLU A 340 -1.51 3.14 -4.57
N GLU A 341 -2.13 2.00 -4.22
CA GLU A 341 -2.53 0.99 -5.20
C GLU A 341 -3.47 1.59 -6.26
N ALA A 342 -4.45 2.39 -5.83
CA ALA A 342 -5.38 3.10 -6.72
C ALA A 342 -4.66 4.13 -7.61
N ALA A 343 -3.76 4.93 -7.02
CA ALA A 343 -3.01 5.97 -7.72
C ALA A 343 -2.03 5.38 -8.75
N TYR A 344 -1.34 4.28 -8.42
CA TYR A 344 -0.45 3.61 -9.36
C TYR A 344 -1.19 2.96 -10.53
N ALA A 345 -2.36 2.38 -10.30
CA ALA A 345 -3.21 1.89 -11.39
C ALA A 345 -3.70 3.04 -12.29
N TRP A 346 -4.08 4.18 -11.70
CA TRP A 346 -4.42 5.40 -12.44
C TRP A 346 -3.24 5.93 -13.27
N ILE A 347 -2.03 5.97 -12.69
CA ILE A 347 -0.80 6.37 -13.41
C ILE A 347 -0.56 5.41 -14.57
N ALA A 348 -0.62 4.09 -14.36
CA ALA A 348 -0.35 3.11 -15.40
C ALA A 348 -1.32 3.25 -16.58
N ALA A 349 -2.62 3.39 -16.31
CA ALA A 349 -3.62 3.55 -17.35
C ALA A 349 -3.42 4.84 -18.17
N ASN A 350 -3.23 5.97 -17.50
CA ASN A 350 -3.04 7.26 -18.15
C ASN A 350 -1.69 7.33 -18.88
N TYR A 351 -0.65 6.69 -18.36
CA TYR A 351 0.64 6.52 -19.03
C TYR A 351 0.48 5.75 -20.35
N LEU A 352 -0.20 4.60 -20.33
CA LEU A 352 -0.42 3.76 -21.52
C LEU A 352 -1.30 4.45 -22.58
N LEU A 353 -2.16 5.38 -22.16
CA LEU A 353 -2.97 6.24 -23.04
C LEU A 353 -2.21 7.49 -23.54
N GLY A 354 -0.96 7.68 -23.10
CA GLY A 354 -0.13 8.83 -23.47
C GLY A 354 -0.57 10.15 -22.86
N PHE A 355 -1.35 10.14 -21.78
CA PHE A 355 -1.86 11.34 -21.11
C PHE A 355 -0.74 12.26 -20.63
N PHE A 356 0.34 11.69 -20.09
CA PHE A 356 1.49 12.46 -19.58
C PHE A 356 2.42 13.01 -20.68
N THR A 357 2.07 12.82 -21.95
CA THR A 357 2.83 13.39 -23.08
C THR A 357 2.20 14.69 -23.56
N GLY A 358 2.97 15.78 -23.52
CA GLY A 358 2.52 17.12 -23.89
C GLY A 358 1.74 17.84 -22.77
N ASN A 359 1.25 19.04 -23.06
CA ASN A 359 0.50 19.85 -22.10
C ASN A 359 -1.01 19.59 -22.21
N ARG A 360 -1.44 18.38 -21.82
CA ARG A 360 -2.86 17.99 -21.87
C ARG A 360 -3.65 18.53 -20.65
N PRO A 361 -4.90 18.95 -20.84
CA PRO A 361 -5.77 19.33 -19.73
C PRO A 361 -6.16 18.11 -18.90
N ASP A 362 -6.39 18.30 -17.61
CA ASP A 362 -6.71 17.19 -16.69
C ASP A 362 -8.01 16.47 -17.07
N SER A 363 -8.92 17.14 -17.80
CA SER A 363 -10.14 16.55 -18.36
C SER A 363 -9.90 15.43 -19.38
N ASP A 364 -8.68 15.31 -19.93
CA ASP A 364 -8.30 14.24 -20.84
C ASP A 364 -7.87 12.97 -20.09
N SER A 365 -7.69 13.05 -18.76
CA SER A 365 -7.40 11.89 -17.93
C SER A 365 -8.59 10.93 -17.89
N VAL A 366 -8.29 9.64 -17.74
CA VAL A 366 -9.27 8.62 -17.39
C VAL A 366 -9.19 8.27 -15.91
N GLY A 367 -10.28 7.77 -15.33
CA GLY A 367 -10.31 7.15 -14.02
C GLY A 367 -10.06 5.63 -14.09
N ILE A 368 -9.80 5.04 -12.93
CA ILE A 368 -9.61 3.59 -12.76
C ILE A 368 -10.56 3.05 -11.71
N LEU A 369 -11.11 1.86 -11.98
CA LEU A 369 -11.83 1.00 -11.05
C LEU A 369 -11.09 -0.34 -11.01
N GLU A 370 -10.54 -0.69 -9.86
CA GLU A 370 -9.79 -1.94 -9.70
C GLU A 370 -10.47 -2.86 -8.68
N MET A 371 -10.55 -4.15 -9.01
CA MET A 371 -11.05 -5.19 -8.10
C MET A 371 -9.97 -6.25 -7.85
N GLY A 372 -9.38 -6.20 -6.65
CA GLY A 372 -8.52 -7.24 -6.11
C GLY A 372 -9.30 -8.32 -5.33
N GLY A 373 -8.57 -9.21 -4.66
CA GLY A 373 -9.16 -10.21 -3.76
C GLY A 373 -9.58 -9.62 -2.41
N GLY A 374 -8.73 -8.77 -1.82
CA GLY A 374 -8.98 -8.17 -0.48
C GLY A 374 -9.60 -6.77 -0.49
N SER A 375 -9.43 -6.00 -1.56
CA SER A 375 -9.97 -4.63 -1.69
C SER A 375 -10.46 -4.32 -3.10
N THR A 376 -11.24 -3.24 -3.21
CA THR A 376 -11.60 -2.58 -4.47
C THR A 376 -11.20 -1.11 -4.39
N GLN A 377 -10.77 -0.54 -5.50
CA GLN A 377 -10.24 0.81 -5.57
C GLN A 377 -10.92 1.64 -6.65
N ILE A 378 -10.98 2.95 -6.42
CA ILE A 378 -11.40 3.96 -7.39
C ILE A 378 -10.40 5.11 -7.33
N ALA A 379 -9.91 5.55 -8.50
CA ALA A 379 -9.05 6.73 -8.60
C ALA A 379 -9.32 7.54 -9.87
N PHE A 380 -9.42 8.86 -9.75
CA PHE A 380 -9.63 9.78 -10.87
C PHE A 380 -9.33 11.23 -10.51
N ILE A 381 -9.10 12.09 -11.50
CA ILE A 381 -9.10 13.54 -11.29
C ILE A 381 -10.55 14.02 -11.35
N PRO A 382 -11.14 14.55 -10.26
CA PRO A 382 -12.50 15.06 -10.28
C PRO A 382 -12.59 16.38 -11.06
N ARG A 383 -13.80 16.68 -11.54
CA ARG A 383 -14.07 17.95 -12.26
C ARG A 383 -14.23 19.14 -11.33
N ASP A 384 -14.71 18.88 -10.11
CA ASP A 384 -14.85 19.86 -9.05
C ASP A 384 -13.70 19.73 -8.06
N PRO A 385 -13.33 20.80 -7.33
CA PRO A 385 -12.30 20.75 -6.30
C PRO A 385 -12.56 19.67 -5.25
N LEU A 386 -11.50 18.99 -4.82
CA LEU A 386 -11.56 17.99 -3.77
C LEU A 386 -11.78 18.63 -2.40
N MET A 387 -12.59 17.96 -1.58
CA MET A 387 -12.87 18.35 -0.20
C MET A 387 -12.27 17.38 0.82
N ALA A 388 -11.98 16.14 0.41
CA ALA A 388 -11.32 15.09 1.18
C ALA A 388 -10.80 14.00 0.23
N GLU A 389 -10.06 13.02 0.77
CA GLU A 389 -9.51 11.87 0.03
C GLU A 389 -8.63 12.27 -1.17
N GLU A 390 -7.90 13.39 -1.04
CA GLU A 390 -6.95 13.85 -2.04
C GLU A 390 -5.64 13.06 -1.94
N PHE A 391 -5.25 12.44 -3.05
CA PHE A 391 -3.95 11.81 -3.21
C PHE A 391 -3.17 12.52 -4.32
N GLN A 392 -2.03 13.10 -3.97
CA GLN A 392 -1.23 13.90 -4.90
C GLN A 392 -0.11 13.07 -5.52
N VAL A 393 0.02 13.16 -6.85
CA VAL A 393 1.14 12.55 -7.59
C VAL A 393 1.85 13.59 -8.44
N ILE A 394 3.17 13.46 -8.57
CA ILE A 394 3.99 14.34 -9.42
C ILE A 394 4.57 13.49 -10.55
N ILE A 395 4.11 13.73 -11.78
CA ILE A 395 4.53 12.98 -12.97
C ILE A 395 5.08 13.97 -14.00
N GLY A 396 6.33 13.78 -14.42
CA GLY A 396 6.98 14.66 -15.39
C GLY A 396 7.08 16.12 -14.94
N GLY A 397 7.15 16.38 -13.63
CA GLY A 397 7.20 17.72 -13.04
C GLY A 397 5.84 18.43 -12.90
N LYS A 398 4.74 17.82 -13.34
CA LYS A 398 3.37 18.31 -13.12
C LYS A 398 2.72 17.58 -11.95
N ARG A 399 2.10 18.33 -11.04
CA ARG A 399 1.29 17.82 -9.93
C ARG A 399 -0.12 17.48 -10.43
N TYR A 400 -0.64 16.33 -10.02
CA TYR A 400 -2.02 15.90 -10.24
C TYR A 400 -2.65 15.58 -8.90
N SER A 401 -3.83 16.14 -8.64
CA SER A 401 -4.62 15.88 -7.45
C SER A 401 -5.71 14.86 -7.79
N LEU A 402 -5.53 13.63 -7.30
CA LEU A 402 -6.47 12.54 -7.54
C LEU A 402 -7.45 12.46 -6.37
N TYR A 403 -8.70 12.15 -6.65
CA TYR A 403 -9.48 11.35 -5.69
C TYR A 403 -8.92 9.93 -5.76
N ALA A 404 -8.47 9.36 -4.66
CA ALA A 404 -8.06 7.96 -4.59
C ALA A 404 -8.61 7.33 -3.32
N GLN A 405 -9.36 6.23 -3.48
CA GLN A 405 -9.97 5.54 -2.36
C GLN A 405 -9.84 4.03 -2.53
N SER A 406 -9.46 3.37 -1.44
CA SER A 406 -9.52 1.92 -1.33
C SER A 406 -10.55 1.49 -0.29
N TYR A 407 -11.35 0.49 -0.64
CA TYR A 407 -12.28 -0.17 0.27
C TYR A 407 -11.72 -1.54 0.64
N LEU A 408 -10.98 -1.60 1.75
CA LEU A 408 -10.48 -2.87 2.31
C LEU A 408 -11.66 -3.72 2.79
N HIS A 409 -11.60 -5.04 2.59
CA HIS A 409 -12.69 -6.00 2.81
C HIS A 409 -13.87 -5.89 1.83
N PHE A 410 -13.67 -5.21 0.70
CA PHE A 410 -14.62 -5.12 -0.41
C PHE A 410 -14.04 -5.65 -1.73
N GLY A 411 -12.88 -6.31 -1.67
CA GLY A 411 -12.39 -7.14 -2.78
C GLY A 411 -13.24 -8.39 -2.96
N LEU A 412 -13.03 -9.12 -4.06
CA LEU A 412 -13.87 -10.25 -4.45
C LEU A 412 -13.91 -11.38 -3.41
N ASP A 413 -12.77 -11.76 -2.87
CA ASP A 413 -12.67 -12.84 -1.88
C ASP A 413 -13.22 -12.37 -0.53
N ALA A 414 -12.83 -11.16 -0.11
CA ALA A 414 -13.27 -10.62 1.17
C ALA A 414 -14.77 -10.33 1.23
N ILE A 415 -15.39 -9.86 0.13
CA ILE A 415 -16.84 -9.62 0.11
C ILE A 415 -17.62 -10.93 0.10
N ARG A 416 -17.08 -11.99 -0.52
CA ARG A 416 -17.63 -13.34 -0.46
C ARG A 416 -17.66 -13.84 0.98
N GLU A 417 -16.52 -13.79 1.68
CA GLU A 417 -16.41 -14.21 3.08
C GLU A 417 -17.40 -13.46 3.99
N ARG A 418 -17.55 -12.15 3.79
CA ARG A 418 -18.52 -11.33 4.54
C ARG A 418 -19.97 -11.76 4.28
N LEU A 419 -20.29 -12.01 3.01
CA LEU A 419 -21.62 -12.44 2.60
C LEU A 419 -21.95 -13.84 3.14
N GLU A 420 -20.99 -14.77 3.12
CA GLU A 420 -21.08 -16.08 3.73
C GLU A 420 -21.29 -15.99 5.25
N GLY A 421 -20.48 -15.17 5.93
CA GLY A 421 -20.65 -14.88 7.36
C GLY A 421 -22.02 -14.30 7.70
N GLN A 422 -22.56 -13.41 6.85
CA GLN A 422 -23.88 -12.83 7.03
C GLN A 422 -24.99 -13.86 6.91
N VAL A 423 -24.97 -14.73 5.89
CA VAL A 423 -26.01 -15.76 5.73
C VAL A 423 -25.95 -16.83 6.82
N VAL A 424 -24.74 -17.23 7.25
CA VAL A 424 -24.57 -18.19 8.36
C VAL A 424 -25.05 -17.59 9.67
N SER A 425 -24.70 -16.33 9.95
CA SER A 425 -25.15 -15.63 11.16
C SER A 425 -26.68 -15.50 11.20
N ALA A 426 -27.31 -15.20 10.06
CA ALA A 426 -28.77 -15.09 9.94
C ALA A 426 -29.48 -16.45 10.12
N ALA A 427 -28.88 -17.54 9.64
CA ALA A 427 -29.39 -18.90 9.82
C ALA A 427 -29.15 -19.47 11.24
N GLY A 428 -28.23 -18.85 11.99
CA GLY A 428 -27.82 -19.27 13.33
C GLY A 428 -26.78 -20.40 13.31
N CYS A 429 -25.81 -20.31 14.23
CA CYS A 429 -24.64 -21.21 14.30
C CYS A 429 -24.92 -22.69 14.61
N ASN A 430 -26.18 -23.10 14.81
CA ASN A 430 -26.56 -24.49 15.01
C ASN A 430 -26.99 -25.20 13.71
N THR A 431 -27.03 -24.47 12.61
CA THR A 431 -27.53 -24.95 11.32
C THR A 431 -26.40 -25.56 10.50
N SER A 432 -26.51 -26.85 10.16
CA SER A 432 -25.48 -27.57 9.37
C SER A 432 -25.52 -27.25 7.87
N THR A 433 -26.65 -26.74 7.38
CA THR A 433 -26.86 -26.42 5.96
C THR A 433 -27.56 -25.09 5.81
N VAL A 434 -26.89 -24.14 5.16
CA VAL A 434 -27.37 -22.76 4.98
C VAL A 434 -27.55 -22.48 3.50
N ASN A 435 -28.70 -21.90 3.15
CA ASN A 435 -28.96 -21.47 1.78
C ASN A 435 -28.09 -20.26 1.41
N GLN A 436 -27.43 -20.33 0.25
CA GLN A 436 -26.59 -19.27 -0.27
C GLN A 436 -27.22 -18.69 -1.56
N PRO A 437 -27.87 -17.51 -1.50
CA PRO A 437 -28.58 -16.92 -2.63
C PRO A 437 -27.70 -16.47 -3.80
N CYS A 438 -26.41 -16.23 -3.56
CA CYS A 438 -25.45 -15.79 -4.57
C CYS A 438 -24.73 -16.95 -5.28
N MET A 439 -24.90 -18.18 -4.83
CA MET A 439 -24.40 -19.38 -5.51
C MET A 439 -25.48 -19.99 -6.40
N LEU A 440 -25.07 -20.63 -7.50
CA LEU A 440 -26.00 -21.27 -8.43
C LEU A 440 -26.68 -22.48 -7.80
N THR A 441 -27.90 -22.78 -8.24
CA THR A 441 -28.56 -24.02 -7.88
C THR A 441 -27.72 -25.23 -8.31
N GLY A 442 -27.58 -26.21 -7.42
CA GLY A 442 -26.77 -27.41 -7.65
C GLY A 442 -25.30 -27.26 -7.28
N ASP A 443 -24.87 -26.06 -6.89
CA ASP A 443 -23.56 -25.83 -6.28
C ASP A 443 -23.64 -25.92 -4.74
N SER A 444 -22.55 -26.36 -4.13
CA SER A 444 -22.44 -26.47 -2.67
C SER A 444 -20.99 -26.46 -2.22
N GLU A 445 -20.74 -25.87 -1.06
CA GLU A 445 -19.38 -25.76 -0.49
C GLU A 445 -19.41 -25.94 1.02
N HIS A 446 -18.36 -26.54 1.56
CA HIS A 446 -18.15 -26.60 3.01
C HIS A 446 -17.24 -25.47 3.45
N ILE A 447 -17.71 -24.66 4.40
CA ILE A 447 -16.92 -23.60 5.02
C ILE A 447 -16.75 -23.86 6.52
N THR A 448 -15.75 -23.23 7.10
CA THR A 448 -15.55 -23.21 8.56
C THR A 448 -16.10 -21.91 9.12
N ALA A 449 -17.11 -21.97 9.98
CA ALA A 449 -17.76 -20.81 10.58
C ALA A 449 -18.08 -21.05 12.07
N CYS A 450 -18.53 -20.01 12.79
CA CYS A 450 -19.05 -20.16 14.16
C CYS A 450 -18.11 -20.86 15.16
N GLY A 451 -16.82 -20.54 15.15
CA GLY A 451 -15.84 -21.13 16.08
C GLY A 451 -15.48 -22.58 15.72
N ASN A 452 -15.15 -22.83 14.45
CA ASN A 452 -14.69 -24.09 13.87
C ASN A 452 -15.77 -25.15 13.55
N LEU A 453 -17.02 -24.73 13.36
CA LEU A 453 -18.07 -25.60 12.84
C LEU A 453 -18.00 -25.68 11.32
N THR A 454 -18.10 -26.89 10.78
CA THR A 454 -18.26 -27.10 9.33
C THR A 454 -19.72 -26.87 8.95
N VAL A 455 -19.96 -25.87 8.11
CA VAL A 455 -21.29 -25.52 7.58
C VAL A 455 -21.31 -25.78 6.08
N MET A 456 -22.37 -26.44 5.58
CA MET A 456 -22.59 -26.62 4.15
C MET A 456 -23.40 -25.44 3.60
N LEU A 457 -22.80 -24.66 2.70
CA LEU A 457 -23.51 -23.68 1.90
C LEU A 457 -24.16 -24.38 0.71
N GLN A 458 -25.46 -24.13 0.50
CA GLN A 458 -26.22 -24.70 -0.62
C GLN A 458 -26.70 -23.57 -1.53
N GLY A 459 -26.23 -23.56 -2.78
CA GLY A 459 -26.63 -22.52 -3.73
C GLY A 459 -28.10 -22.60 -4.12
N THR A 460 -28.78 -21.45 -4.10
CA THR A 460 -30.21 -21.36 -4.45
C THR A 460 -30.49 -20.62 -5.75
N GLY A 461 -29.51 -19.90 -6.31
CA GLY A 461 -29.68 -19.15 -7.56
C GLY A 461 -30.71 -18.03 -7.45
N SER A 462 -30.68 -17.28 -6.33
CA SER A 462 -31.67 -16.26 -5.97
C SER A 462 -31.11 -14.84 -6.12
N PRO A 463 -31.02 -14.29 -7.35
CA PRO A 463 -30.31 -13.02 -7.62
C PRO A 463 -30.93 -11.81 -6.91
N ILE A 464 -32.26 -11.79 -6.69
CA ILE A 464 -32.92 -10.70 -5.96
C ILE A 464 -32.54 -10.70 -4.48
N GLU A 465 -32.43 -11.89 -3.88
CA GLU A 465 -32.03 -12.03 -2.49
C GLU A 465 -30.53 -11.75 -2.31
N CYS A 466 -29.70 -12.25 -3.24
CA CYS A 466 -28.27 -11.94 -3.29
C CYS A 466 -28.03 -10.42 -3.40
N LYS A 467 -28.77 -9.75 -4.28
CA LYS A 467 -28.73 -8.29 -4.42
C LYS A 467 -29.04 -7.58 -3.10
N ARG A 468 -30.05 -8.03 -2.34
CA ARG A 468 -30.40 -7.43 -1.04
C ARG A 468 -29.24 -7.53 -0.04
N LEU A 469 -28.49 -8.63 -0.04
CA LEU A 469 -27.29 -8.76 0.81
C LEU A 469 -26.24 -7.70 0.45
N PHE A 470 -26.00 -7.48 -0.85
CA PHE A 470 -25.10 -6.41 -1.29
C PHE A 470 -25.62 -5.00 -1.00
N ASP A 471 -26.94 -4.78 -1.09
CA ASP A 471 -27.56 -3.50 -0.74
C ASP A 471 -27.23 -3.09 0.71
N GLU A 472 -27.14 -4.06 1.62
CA GLU A 472 -26.79 -3.85 3.02
C GLU A 472 -25.27 -3.66 3.20
N LEU A 473 -24.46 -4.50 2.56
CA LEU A 473 -22.99 -4.43 2.69
C LEU A 473 -22.39 -3.14 2.08
N LEU A 474 -23.00 -2.63 1.01
CA LEU A 474 -22.54 -1.46 0.25
C LEU A 474 -23.27 -0.16 0.61
N ALA A 475 -24.10 -0.18 1.65
CA ALA A 475 -24.90 0.98 2.03
C ALA A 475 -24.00 2.19 2.37
N SER A 476 -24.36 3.35 1.83
CA SER A 476 -23.87 4.64 2.32
C SER A 476 -24.36 4.87 3.75
N ALA A 477 -23.59 5.61 4.52
CA ALA A 477 -24.03 6.11 5.81
C ALA A 477 -25.29 6.98 5.60
N PRO A 478 -26.24 6.96 6.54
CA PRO A 478 -27.39 7.84 6.47
C PRO A 478 -26.92 9.32 6.54
N PRO A 479 -27.71 10.29 6.04
CA PRO A 479 -27.26 11.69 5.90
C PRO A 479 -26.68 12.30 7.19
N GLU A 480 -27.22 11.94 8.36
CA GLU A 480 -26.71 12.39 9.66
C GLU A 480 -25.27 11.92 9.97
N ASN A 481 -24.79 10.87 9.30
CA ASN A 481 -23.46 10.29 9.45
C ASN A 481 -22.61 10.43 8.16
N CYS A 482 -23.13 11.11 7.14
CA CYS A 482 -22.39 11.49 5.94
C CYS A 482 -21.98 12.97 6.07
N PHE A 483 -20.92 13.23 6.85
CA PHE A 483 -20.50 14.59 7.18
C PHE A 483 -20.03 15.40 5.97
N LEU A 484 -19.54 14.71 4.93
CA LEU A 484 -19.12 15.31 3.67
C LEU A 484 -19.82 14.59 2.52
N GLU A 485 -20.86 15.21 1.99
CA GLU A 485 -21.68 14.65 0.92
C GLU A 485 -21.05 14.89 -0.48
N PRO A 486 -21.24 13.95 -1.43
CA PRO A 486 -21.93 12.68 -1.27
C PRO A 486 -21.02 11.57 -0.73
N CYS A 487 -21.57 10.62 0.04
CA CYS A 487 -20.84 9.45 0.52
C CYS A 487 -21.06 8.24 -0.39
N ALA A 488 -19.99 7.47 -0.61
CA ALA A 488 -20.00 6.19 -1.29
C ALA A 488 -20.36 5.06 -0.32
N ILE A 489 -19.41 4.20 0.09
CA ILE A 489 -19.65 3.13 1.07
C ILE A 489 -19.45 3.69 2.48
N GLY A 490 -20.41 3.49 3.37
CA GLY A 490 -20.36 4.08 4.71
C GLY A 490 -20.28 5.60 4.65
N SER A 491 -19.45 6.21 5.48
CA SER A 491 -19.28 7.67 5.57
C SER A 491 -18.17 8.24 4.67
N VAL A 492 -17.66 7.44 3.72
CA VAL A 492 -16.53 7.84 2.87
C VAL A 492 -17.03 8.79 1.79
N PHE A 493 -16.51 10.03 1.77
CA PHE A 493 -16.78 11.01 0.73
C PHE A 493 -16.33 10.49 -0.64
N GLN A 494 -17.13 10.76 -1.68
CA GLN A 494 -16.75 10.52 -3.06
C GLN A 494 -17.26 11.65 -3.96
N PRO A 495 -16.40 12.32 -4.76
CA PRO A 495 -16.85 13.32 -5.72
C PRO A 495 -17.61 12.69 -6.89
N SER A 496 -18.29 13.53 -7.66
CA SER A 496 -19.05 13.07 -8.84
C SER A 496 -18.14 12.41 -9.88
N VAL A 497 -18.57 11.25 -10.38
CA VAL A 497 -17.95 10.51 -11.50
C VAL A 497 -18.49 10.96 -12.86
N GLU A 498 -19.39 11.96 -12.91
CA GLU A 498 -20.08 12.35 -14.13
C GLU A 498 -19.13 12.96 -15.17
N GLY A 499 -19.22 12.46 -16.41
CA GLY A 499 -18.46 12.96 -17.54
C GLY A 499 -17.00 12.50 -17.58
N ILE A 500 -16.57 11.61 -16.68
CA ILE A 500 -15.23 11.04 -16.66
C ILE A 500 -15.27 9.65 -17.31
N ASP A 501 -14.27 9.35 -18.13
CA ASP A 501 -14.10 8.03 -18.72
C ASP A 501 -13.29 7.15 -17.76
N PHE A 502 -13.72 5.90 -17.53
CA PHE A 502 -13.13 4.98 -16.58
C PHE A 502 -12.69 3.68 -17.23
N TYR A 503 -11.64 3.07 -16.69
CA TYR A 503 -11.23 1.71 -16.99
C TYR A 503 -11.48 0.82 -15.77
N ALA A 504 -12.30 -0.23 -15.95
CA ALA A 504 -12.51 -1.28 -14.97
C ALA A 504 -11.57 -2.46 -15.28
N ILE A 505 -10.67 -2.76 -14.33
CA ILE A 505 -9.55 -3.69 -14.51
C ILE A 505 -9.58 -4.83 -13.48
N SER A 506 -8.57 -5.70 -13.54
CA SER A 506 -8.36 -6.83 -12.64
C SER A 506 -9.56 -7.78 -12.64
N SER A 507 -10.14 -8.07 -11.47
CA SER A 507 -11.19 -9.10 -11.38
C SER A 507 -12.51 -8.68 -12.02
N PHE A 508 -12.76 -7.37 -12.24
CA PHE A 508 -13.98 -6.90 -12.91
C PHE A 508 -14.15 -7.51 -14.31
N VAL A 509 -13.04 -7.73 -15.02
CA VAL A 509 -13.05 -8.19 -16.41
C VAL A 509 -13.76 -9.54 -16.55
N TYR A 510 -13.41 -10.52 -15.72
CA TYR A 510 -13.87 -11.90 -15.88
C TYR A 510 -15.39 -12.05 -15.72
N SER A 511 -15.96 -11.44 -14.68
CA SER A 511 -17.40 -11.58 -14.40
C SER A 511 -18.26 -10.76 -15.37
N LEU A 512 -17.80 -9.58 -15.78
CA LEU A 512 -18.52 -8.73 -16.75
C LEU A 512 -18.48 -9.33 -18.16
N GLU A 513 -17.37 -9.94 -18.56
CA GLU A 513 -17.29 -10.71 -19.81
C GLU A 513 -18.18 -11.96 -19.75
N ALA A 514 -18.15 -12.72 -18.65
CA ALA A 514 -18.99 -13.91 -18.46
C ALA A 514 -20.49 -13.58 -18.48
N ALA A 515 -20.88 -12.42 -17.95
CA ALA A 515 -22.25 -11.92 -18.01
C ALA A 515 -22.66 -11.43 -19.42
N GLY A 516 -21.71 -11.29 -20.36
CA GLY A 516 -21.98 -10.88 -21.74
C GLY A 516 -22.41 -9.42 -21.86
N VAL A 517 -21.88 -8.54 -21.00
CA VAL A 517 -22.23 -7.10 -20.96
C VAL A 517 -21.10 -6.20 -21.44
N VAL A 518 -19.97 -6.78 -21.84
CA VAL A 518 -18.82 -6.06 -22.39
C VAL A 518 -18.91 -6.10 -23.92
N GLY A 519 -18.98 -4.92 -24.55
CA GLY A 519 -18.98 -4.76 -25.99
C GLY A 519 -17.63 -5.14 -26.62
N ARG A 520 -17.60 -5.31 -27.95
CA ARG A 520 -16.36 -5.65 -28.68
C ARG A 520 -15.24 -4.62 -28.51
N ASP A 521 -15.61 -3.37 -28.25
CA ASP A 521 -14.70 -2.26 -28.01
C ASP A 521 -14.37 -2.08 -26.52
N GLY A 522 -14.74 -3.04 -25.67
CA GLY A 522 -14.57 -3.02 -24.22
C GLY A 522 -15.61 -2.20 -23.47
N THR A 523 -16.57 -1.53 -24.13
CA THR A 523 -17.56 -0.70 -23.43
C THR A 523 -18.50 -1.55 -22.58
N LEU A 524 -18.69 -1.18 -21.31
CA LEU A 524 -19.65 -1.81 -20.42
C LEU A 524 -21.08 -1.33 -20.69
N ASP A 525 -22.01 -2.27 -20.90
CA ASP A 525 -23.46 -2.00 -20.87
C ASP A 525 -23.98 -2.11 -19.43
N LEU A 526 -23.76 -1.05 -18.64
CA LEU A 526 -24.17 -1.01 -17.23
C LEU A 526 -25.70 -1.09 -17.08
N ARG A 527 -26.46 -0.61 -18.07
CA ARG A 527 -27.93 -0.68 -18.07
C ARG A 527 -28.42 -2.13 -18.03
N ARG A 528 -27.75 -3.03 -18.76
CA ARG A 528 -28.13 -4.45 -18.86
C ARG A 528 -27.47 -5.34 -17.83
N LEU A 529 -26.47 -4.86 -17.09
CA LEU A 529 -25.67 -5.68 -16.17
C LEU A 529 -26.53 -6.48 -15.18
N PHE A 530 -27.40 -5.83 -14.42
CA PHE A 530 -28.26 -6.55 -13.46
C PHE A 530 -29.14 -7.61 -14.11
N TYR A 531 -29.75 -7.30 -15.25
CA TYR A 531 -30.63 -8.24 -15.96
C TYR A 531 -29.83 -9.47 -16.44
N GLN A 532 -28.65 -9.27 -17.00
CA GLN A 532 -27.82 -10.38 -17.47
C GLN A 532 -27.25 -11.21 -16.33
N ALA A 533 -26.83 -10.56 -15.24
CA ALA A 533 -26.41 -11.25 -14.01
C ALA A 533 -27.55 -12.12 -13.46
N GLN A 534 -28.80 -11.61 -13.45
CA GLN A 534 -29.96 -12.41 -13.07
C GLN A 534 -30.14 -13.65 -13.95
N GLN A 535 -30.07 -13.50 -15.28
CA GLN A 535 -30.19 -14.65 -16.20
C GLN A 535 -29.05 -15.66 -16.01
N TYR A 536 -27.84 -15.18 -15.74
CA TYR A 536 -26.67 -16.01 -15.47
C TYR A 536 -26.86 -16.81 -14.16
N CYS A 537 -27.25 -16.13 -13.09
CA CYS A 537 -27.42 -16.71 -11.75
C CYS A 537 -28.60 -17.68 -11.62
N SER A 538 -29.62 -17.55 -12.45
CA SER A 538 -30.82 -18.42 -12.41
C SER A 538 -30.63 -19.78 -13.09
N LYS A 539 -29.48 -20.02 -13.74
CA LYS A 539 -29.15 -21.34 -14.30
C LYS A 539 -28.65 -22.30 -13.23
N ASN A 540 -28.90 -23.58 -13.44
CA ASN A 540 -28.28 -24.63 -12.63
C ASN A 540 -26.79 -24.78 -13.00
N LEU A 541 -25.94 -25.12 -12.02
CA LEU A 541 -24.52 -25.36 -12.24
C LEU A 541 -24.25 -26.38 -13.36
N SER A 542 -25.11 -27.40 -13.49
CA SER A 542 -24.98 -28.44 -14.52
C SER A 542 -25.11 -27.92 -15.96
N GLU A 543 -25.75 -26.76 -16.17
CA GLU A 543 -25.90 -26.12 -17.47
C GLU A 543 -24.61 -25.47 -17.98
N TYR A 544 -23.62 -25.27 -17.12
CA TYR A 544 -22.31 -24.74 -17.47
C TYR A 544 -21.36 -25.85 -17.93
N THR A 545 -20.42 -25.49 -18.81
CA THR A 545 -19.37 -26.41 -19.26
C THR A 545 -18.49 -26.80 -18.07
N GLU A 546 -17.89 -27.99 -18.11
CA GLU A 546 -17.00 -28.44 -17.03
C GLU A 546 -15.90 -27.45 -16.69
N ARG A 547 -15.39 -26.72 -17.69
CA ARG A 547 -14.36 -25.69 -17.51
C ARG A 547 -14.87 -24.46 -16.75
N ASP A 548 -16.14 -24.10 -16.95
CA ASP A 548 -16.72 -22.85 -16.41
C ASP A 548 -17.36 -23.07 -15.04
N ARG A 549 -17.67 -24.32 -14.67
CA ARG A 549 -18.34 -24.67 -13.41
C ARG A 549 -17.59 -24.14 -12.19
N ASP A 550 -16.27 -24.27 -12.15
CA ASP A 550 -15.43 -23.83 -11.02
C ASP A 550 -15.56 -22.33 -10.73
N PHE A 551 -15.94 -21.52 -11.72
CA PHE A 551 -16.07 -20.06 -11.58
C PHE A 551 -17.52 -19.59 -11.69
N ALA A 552 -18.48 -20.49 -11.91
CA ALA A 552 -19.85 -20.10 -12.23
C ALA A 552 -20.51 -19.33 -11.07
N SER A 553 -20.45 -19.85 -9.85
CA SER A 553 -20.98 -19.16 -8.66
C SER A 553 -20.24 -17.87 -8.34
N ALA A 554 -18.90 -17.86 -8.49
CA ALA A 554 -18.11 -16.64 -8.32
C ALA A 554 -18.52 -15.55 -9.32
N ASN A 555 -18.69 -15.89 -10.61
CA ASN A 555 -19.12 -14.95 -11.65
C ASN A 555 -20.55 -14.45 -11.42
N CYS A 556 -21.46 -15.31 -10.98
CA CYS A 556 -22.83 -14.91 -10.62
C CYS A 556 -22.82 -13.86 -9.51
N MET A 557 -22.18 -14.18 -8.38
CA MET A 557 -22.05 -13.29 -7.23
C MET A 557 -21.38 -11.97 -7.63
N GLN A 558 -20.26 -12.04 -8.35
CA GLN A 558 -19.47 -10.86 -8.70
C GLN A 558 -20.19 -9.93 -9.70
N ALA A 559 -20.95 -10.46 -10.65
CA ALA A 559 -21.71 -9.64 -11.58
C ALA A 559 -22.83 -8.85 -10.87
N LEU A 560 -23.51 -9.49 -9.90
CA LEU A 560 -24.49 -8.83 -9.04
C LEU A 560 -23.83 -7.78 -8.13
N TYR A 561 -22.69 -8.14 -7.51
CA TYR A 561 -21.91 -7.24 -6.67
C TYR A 561 -21.45 -6.00 -7.44
N THR A 562 -20.88 -6.18 -8.63
CA THR A 562 -20.38 -5.09 -9.48
C THR A 562 -21.50 -4.15 -9.89
N ASN A 563 -22.70 -4.67 -10.18
CA ASN A 563 -23.86 -3.82 -10.46
C ASN A 563 -24.19 -2.91 -9.29
N GLU A 564 -24.29 -3.46 -8.07
CA GLU A 564 -24.62 -2.65 -6.90
C GLU A 564 -23.50 -1.67 -6.58
N LEU A 565 -22.24 -2.10 -6.59
CA LEU A 565 -21.07 -1.24 -6.35
C LEU A 565 -21.03 -0.06 -7.32
N PHE A 566 -21.20 -0.29 -8.62
CA PHE A 566 -21.10 0.78 -9.61
C PHE A 566 -22.29 1.74 -9.55
N THR A 567 -23.50 1.22 -9.40
CA THR A 567 -24.72 2.05 -9.53
C THR A 567 -25.13 2.76 -8.25
N LYS A 568 -24.65 2.31 -7.09
CA LYS A 568 -24.99 2.89 -5.78
C LYS A 568 -23.84 3.69 -5.17
N PRO A 569 -22.85 3.10 -4.46
CA PRO A 569 -21.83 3.89 -3.79
C PRO A 569 -20.94 4.63 -4.79
N TYR A 570 -20.58 4.05 -5.94
CA TYR A 570 -19.79 4.78 -6.94
C TYR A 570 -20.60 5.78 -7.77
N GLY A 571 -21.94 5.73 -7.71
CA GLY A 571 -22.80 6.74 -8.31
C GLY A 571 -22.85 6.76 -9.85
N PHE A 572 -22.42 5.69 -10.52
CA PHE A 572 -22.51 5.64 -11.99
C PHE A 572 -23.97 5.56 -12.45
N GLN A 573 -24.36 6.48 -13.33
CA GLN A 573 -25.65 6.41 -14.01
C GLN A 573 -25.71 5.12 -14.84
N LYS A 574 -26.80 4.36 -14.72
CA LYS A 574 -27.01 3.12 -15.49
C LYS A 574 -26.89 3.30 -17.01
N THR A 575 -27.09 4.51 -17.51
CA THR A 575 -26.98 4.87 -18.93
C THR A 575 -25.59 5.25 -19.38
N THR A 576 -24.60 5.27 -18.49
CA THR A 576 -23.22 5.61 -18.84
C THR A 576 -22.67 4.61 -19.86
N ASN A 577 -21.94 5.14 -20.84
CA ASN A 577 -21.13 4.39 -21.81
C ASN A 577 -19.64 4.70 -21.64
N ARG A 578 -19.26 5.29 -20.49
CA ARG A 578 -17.92 5.81 -20.22
C ARG A 578 -17.02 4.84 -19.48
N ILE A 579 -17.46 3.60 -19.25
CA ILE A 579 -16.66 2.57 -18.57
C ILE A 579 -16.17 1.56 -19.61
N LYS A 580 -14.84 1.44 -19.73
CA LYS A 580 -14.16 0.40 -20.52
C LYS A 580 -13.70 -0.72 -19.60
N VAL A 581 -13.96 -1.96 -19.96
CA VAL A 581 -13.56 -3.15 -19.20
C VAL A 581 -12.43 -3.82 -19.94
N THR A 582 -11.24 -3.85 -19.33
CA THR A 582 -10.05 -4.49 -19.94
C THR A 582 -8.94 -4.63 -18.91
N ASN A 583 -8.10 -5.66 -19.06
CA ASN A 583 -6.83 -5.76 -18.33
C ASN A 583 -5.66 -5.16 -19.12
N LYS A 584 -5.90 -4.69 -20.34
CA LYS A 584 -4.86 -4.23 -21.26
C LYS A 584 -5.21 -2.93 -21.96
N ILE A 585 -4.23 -2.03 -22.07
CA ILE A 585 -4.28 -0.83 -22.90
C ILE A 585 -3.11 -0.91 -23.89
N HIS A 586 -3.42 -0.78 -25.18
CA HIS A 586 -2.45 -0.94 -26.28
C HIS A 586 -1.61 -2.24 -26.19
N GLY A 587 -2.22 -3.32 -25.70
CA GLY A 587 -1.59 -4.64 -25.56
C GLY A 587 -0.76 -4.85 -24.29
N ASN A 588 -0.55 -3.81 -23.48
CA ASN A 588 0.18 -3.87 -22.22
C ASN A 588 -0.80 -4.04 -21.06
N ASP A 589 -0.43 -4.86 -20.07
CA ASP A 589 -1.20 -4.99 -18.83
C ASP A 589 -1.20 -3.63 -18.11
N VAL A 590 -2.39 -3.21 -17.65
CA VAL A 590 -2.56 -2.03 -16.81
C VAL A 590 -1.94 -2.27 -15.44
#